data_AF-A0A238C1P0-F1
#
_entry.id   AF-A0A238C1P0-F1
#
_cell.length_a   1.000
_cell.length_b   1.000
_cell.length_c   1.000
_cell.angle_alpha   90.00
_cell.angle_beta   90.00
_cell.angle_gamma   90.00
#
_symmetry.space_group_name_H-M   'P 1'
#
loop_
_entity.id
_entity.type
_entity.pdbx_description
1 polymer ?
#
loop_
_entity_poly.entity_id
_entity_poly.type
_entity_poly.pdbx_seq_one_letter_code
_entity_poly.pdbx_strand_id
1 'polypeptide(L)'
;MNVIEEQKTELEVLQSIFDGDQRFVVISDNKFQYKFGQDGDCKSFILEISWPDTYPKTVPDISLDLFYNRHILSKVKNDIKARLLAEAKQYEGMAVTFTLFEYIRENFEDLVKDQVEIYETDNYKELNDSNSETTKEDEVQEITGEVKKMQMTKAQKRRMWDHTVASKFGEKERGWNWVDIIKHLSQTRDND
;
A
#
# COMPACT_ATOMS: atom_id res chain seq x y z
N MET A 1 -20.27 -21.53 -28.14
CA MET A 1 -20.85 -20.85 -26.98
C MET A 1 -20.49 -19.38 -27.05
N ASN A 2 -21.42 -18.51 -26.67
CA ASN A 2 -21.25 -17.07 -26.75
C ASN A 2 -20.52 -16.60 -25.50
N VAL A 3 -19.28 -16.12 -25.67
CA VAL A 3 -18.39 -15.71 -24.56
C VAL A 3 -19.06 -14.68 -23.65
N ILE A 4 -19.86 -13.78 -24.24
CA ILE A 4 -20.59 -12.74 -23.51
C ILE A 4 -21.71 -13.33 -22.63
N GLU A 5 -22.38 -14.38 -23.08
CA GLU A 5 -23.42 -15.05 -22.26
C GLU A 5 -22.80 -15.81 -21.10
N GLU A 6 -21.64 -16.44 -21.30
CA GLU A 6 -20.89 -17.12 -20.24
C GLU A 6 -20.44 -16.13 -19.16
N GLN A 7 -19.87 -14.99 -19.56
CA GLN A 7 -19.48 -13.92 -18.63
C GLN A 7 -20.68 -13.38 -17.84
N LYS A 8 -21.81 -13.12 -18.50
CA LYS A 8 -23.03 -12.66 -17.80
C LYS A 8 -23.56 -13.67 -16.81
N THR A 9 -23.58 -14.95 -17.21
CA THR A 9 -24.02 -16.03 -16.32
C THR A 9 -23.10 -16.13 -15.10
N GLU A 10 -21.79 -16.07 -15.30
CA GLU A 10 -20.82 -16.06 -14.19
C GLU A 10 -21.01 -14.84 -13.28
N LEU A 11 -21.24 -13.65 -13.84
CA LEU A 11 -21.49 -12.43 -13.06
C LEU A 11 -22.74 -12.54 -12.20
N GLU A 12 -23.85 -13.05 -12.73
CA GLU A 12 -25.08 -13.28 -11.97
C GLU A 12 -24.86 -14.26 -10.83
N VAL A 13 -24.08 -15.33 -11.08
CA VAL A 13 -23.71 -16.31 -10.05
C VAL A 13 -22.86 -15.65 -8.96
N LEU A 14 -21.86 -14.85 -9.32
CA LEU A 14 -21.03 -14.12 -8.34
C LEU A 14 -21.86 -13.15 -7.51
N GLN A 15 -22.76 -12.38 -8.13
CA GLN A 15 -23.64 -11.47 -7.41
C GLN A 15 -24.55 -12.20 -6.43
N SER A 16 -25.05 -13.38 -6.80
CA SER A 16 -25.87 -14.22 -5.91
C SER A 16 -25.07 -14.81 -4.74
N ILE A 17 -23.84 -15.27 -5.00
CA ILE A 17 -22.97 -15.84 -3.96
C ILE A 17 -22.54 -14.77 -2.94
N PHE A 18 -22.20 -13.57 -3.43
CA PHE A 18 -21.69 -12.47 -2.61
C PHE A 18 -22.76 -11.44 -2.25
N ASP A 19 -24.04 -11.79 -2.39
CA ASP A 19 -25.13 -10.89 -2.01
C ASP A 19 -25.03 -10.55 -0.51
N GLY A 20 -24.96 -9.25 -0.21
CA GLY A 20 -24.75 -8.74 1.15
C GLY A 20 -23.31 -8.81 1.69
N ASP A 21 -22.32 -9.31 0.94
CA ASP A 21 -20.90 -9.25 1.35
C ASP A 21 -20.28 -7.89 0.99
N GLN A 22 -19.96 -7.09 2.00
CA GLN A 22 -19.36 -5.76 1.83
C GLN A 22 -17.92 -5.81 1.29
N ARG A 23 -17.27 -6.98 1.30
CA ARG A 23 -15.90 -7.15 0.79
C ARG A 23 -15.84 -7.29 -0.72
N PHE A 24 -16.96 -7.66 -1.35
CA PHE A 24 -17.06 -7.83 -2.80
C PHE A 24 -17.63 -6.57 -3.43
N VAL A 25 -16.91 -6.00 -4.40
CA VAL A 25 -17.31 -4.80 -5.12
C VAL A 25 -17.20 -5.05 -6.60
N VAL A 26 -18.30 -4.84 -7.32
CA VAL A 26 -18.32 -4.85 -8.80
C VAL A 26 -18.07 -3.42 -9.28
N ILE A 27 -16.93 -3.18 -9.93
CA ILE A 27 -16.59 -1.87 -10.50
C ILE A 27 -17.25 -1.72 -11.87
N SER A 28 -17.25 -2.80 -12.64
CA SER A 28 -17.84 -2.86 -13.98
C SER A 28 -18.22 -4.30 -14.27
N ASP A 29 -19.01 -4.52 -15.32
CA ASP A 29 -19.47 -5.86 -15.72
C ASP A 29 -18.32 -6.86 -15.97
N ASN A 30 -17.11 -6.35 -16.23
CA ASN A 30 -15.92 -7.17 -16.47
C ASN A 30 -14.85 -6.97 -15.40
N LYS A 31 -15.13 -6.25 -14.30
CA LYS A 31 -14.11 -5.84 -13.33
C LYS A 31 -14.62 -5.94 -11.89
N PHE A 32 -13.94 -6.76 -11.10
CA PHE A 32 -14.36 -7.14 -9.77
C PHE A 32 -13.23 -6.91 -8.79
N GLN A 33 -13.61 -6.53 -7.57
CA GLN A 33 -12.70 -6.42 -6.46
C GLN A 33 -13.21 -7.22 -5.27
N TYR A 34 -12.28 -7.90 -4.58
CA TYR A 34 -12.58 -8.59 -3.35
C TYR A 34 -11.52 -8.27 -2.29
N LYS A 35 -11.97 -7.87 -1.10
CA LYS A 35 -11.11 -7.57 0.05
C LYS A 35 -10.83 -8.81 0.90
N PHE A 36 -9.56 -9.10 1.12
CA PHE A 36 -9.07 -10.17 1.99
C PHE A 36 -8.41 -9.61 3.25
N GLY A 37 -8.53 -10.35 4.36
CA GLY A 37 -7.99 -9.97 5.67
C GLY A 37 -8.92 -9.08 6.51
N GLN A 38 -8.44 -8.69 7.70
CA GLN A 38 -9.16 -7.78 8.59
C GLN A 38 -8.83 -6.31 8.31
N ASP A 39 -9.79 -5.45 8.58
CA ASP A 39 -9.63 -4.01 8.43
C ASP A 39 -8.55 -3.47 9.37
N GLY A 40 -7.55 -2.79 8.78
CA GLY A 40 -6.43 -2.24 9.53
C GLY A 40 -5.25 -3.21 9.74
N ASP A 41 -5.36 -4.45 9.26
CA ASP A 41 -4.23 -5.38 9.29
C ASP A 41 -3.26 -5.08 8.14
N CYS A 42 -1.95 -5.10 8.44
CA CYS A 42 -0.85 -5.02 7.48
C CYS A 42 -0.81 -6.19 6.48
N LYS A 43 -1.62 -7.23 6.73
CA LYS A 43 -1.81 -8.39 5.84
C LYS A 43 -3.04 -8.29 4.96
N SER A 44 -3.91 -7.30 5.19
CA SER A 44 -5.11 -7.11 4.39
C SER A 44 -4.79 -6.56 3.00
N PHE A 45 -5.47 -7.04 1.97
CA PHE A 45 -5.30 -6.56 0.60
C PHE A 45 -6.58 -6.73 -0.21
N ILE A 46 -6.68 -5.99 -1.31
CA ILE A 46 -7.78 -6.09 -2.27
C ILE A 46 -7.25 -6.73 -3.54
N LEU A 47 -7.89 -7.80 -3.98
CA LEU A 47 -7.63 -8.39 -5.29
C LEU A 47 -8.55 -7.75 -6.32
N GLU A 48 -8.00 -7.38 -7.46
CA GLU A 48 -8.75 -6.95 -8.62
C GLU A 48 -8.64 -7.99 -9.73
N ILE A 49 -9.79 -8.45 -10.24
CA ILE A 49 -9.87 -9.35 -11.38
C ILE A 49 -10.60 -8.63 -12.50
N SER A 50 -10.05 -8.69 -13.71
CA SER A 50 -10.71 -8.20 -14.92
C SER A 50 -10.81 -9.25 -16.01
N TRP A 51 -11.95 -9.28 -16.70
CA TRP A 51 -12.23 -10.21 -17.77
C TRP A 51 -11.88 -9.60 -19.13
N PRO A 52 -10.91 -10.16 -19.86
CA PRO A 52 -10.71 -9.80 -21.26
C PRO A 52 -11.89 -10.31 -22.12
N ASP A 53 -12.04 -9.75 -23.32
CA ASP A 53 -13.11 -10.15 -24.27
C ASP A 53 -13.05 -11.63 -24.67
N THR A 54 -11.91 -12.29 -24.45
CA THR A 54 -11.67 -13.70 -24.74
C THR A 54 -11.94 -14.63 -23.57
N TYR A 55 -12.15 -14.11 -22.35
CA TYR A 55 -12.45 -14.90 -21.15
C TYR A 55 -13.86 -15.49 -21.22
N PRO A 56 -14.11 -16.78 -20.93
CA PRO A 56 -13.24 -17.67 -20.14
C PRO A 56 -12.23 -18.51 -20.93
N LYS A 57 -12.14 -18.35 -22.25
CA LYS A 57 -11.16 -19.12 -23.07
C LYS A 57 -9.71 -18.79 -22.75
N THR A 58 -9.47 -17.58 -22.27
CA THR A 58 -8.18 -17.12 -21.77
C THR A 58 -8.31 -16.81 -20.29
N VAL A 59 -7.20 -16.92 -19.55
CA VAL A 59 -7.14 -16.52 -18.14
C VAL A 59 -7.55 -15.05 -17.93
N PRO A 60 -8.17 -14.71 -16.78
CA PRO A 60 -8.49 -13.34 -16.45
C PRO A 60 -7.22 -12.54 -16.10
N ASP A 61 -7.26 -11.23 -16.22
CA ASP A 61 -6.16 -10.37 -15.76
C ASP A 61 -6.31 -10.09 -14.27
N ILE A 62 -5.22 -10.32 -13.54
CA ILE A 62 -5.17 -10.26 -12.08
C ILE A 62 -4.24 -9.12 -11.68
N SER A 63 -4.81 -8.16 -10.94
CA SER A 63 -4.11 -6.98 -10.45
C SER A 63 -4.17 -6.89 -8.94
N LEU A 64 -3.02 -6.56 -8.35
CA LEU A 64 -2.85 -6.22 -6.92
C LEU A 64 -2.33 -4.79 -6.76
N ASP A 65 -2.33 -4.00 -7.84
CA ASP A 65 -1.78 -2.65 -7.87
C ASP A 65 -2.85 -1.60 -7.53
N LEU A 66 -3.52 -1.82 -6.41
CA LEU A 66 -4.48 -0.89 -5.85
C LEU A 66 -3.82 -0.01 -4.80
N PHE A 67 -4.33 1.23 -4.67
CA PHE A 67 -3.88 2.17 -3.63
C PHE A 67 -3.95 1.53 -2.24
N TYR A 68 -4.98 0.73 -1.97
CA TYR A 68 -5.14 0.02 -0.72
C TYR A 68 -3.97 -0.92 -0.43
N ASN A 69 -3.35 -1.52 -1.45
CA ASN A 69 -2.30 -2.53 -1.28
C ASN A 69 -0.89 -1.93 -1.18
N ARG A 70 -0.73 -0.62 -0.98
CA ARG A 70 0.61 0.02 -0.93
C ARG A 70 1.50 -0.54 0.18
N HIS A 71 0.91 -0.96 1.30
CA HIS A 71 1.64 -1.55 2.43
C HIS A 71 2.09 -2.98 2.18
N ILE A 72 1.55 -3.67 1.16
CA ILE A 72 1.95 -5.04 0.82
C ILE A 72 3.26 -4.99 0.03
N LEU A 73 4.23 -5.79 0.46
CA LEU A 73 5.53 -5.90 -0.20
C LEU A 73 5.37 -6.39 -1.65
N SER A 74 6.10 -5.78 -2.58
CA SER A 74 6.07 -6.18 -4.00
C SER A 74 6.44 -7.65 -4.21
N LYS A 75 7.35 -8.20 -3.38
CA LYS A 75 7.67 -9.64 -3.38
C LYS A 75 6.44 -10.51 -3.11
N VAL A 76 5.64 -10.14 -2.10
CA VAL A 76 4.42 -10.85 -1.71
C VAL A 76 3.36 -10.70 -2.80
N LYS A 77 3.16 -9.49 -3.36
CA LYS A 77 2.26 -9.28 -4.50
C LYS A 77 2.60 -10.16 -5.69
N ASN A 78 3.88 -10.25 -6.04
CA ASN A 78 4.34 -11.05 -7.16
C ASN A 78 4.15 -12.55 -6.91
N ASP A 79 4.39 -13.04 -5.69
CA ASP A 79 4.13 -14.44 -5.33
C ASP A 79 2.63 -14.76 -5.42
N ILE A 80 1.77 -13.92 -4.85
CA ILE A 80 0.31 -14.09 -4.95
C ILE A 80 -0.13 -14.12 -6.41
N LYS A 81 0.31 -13.14 -7.22
CA LYS A 81 -0.03 -13.08 -8.64
C LYS A 81 0.46 -14.33 -9.39
N ALA A 82 1.67 -14.82 -9.12
CA ALA A 82 2.20 -16.01 -9.75
C ALA A 82 1.37 -17.26 -9.43
N ARG A 83 0.98 -17.46 -8.17
CA ARG A 83 0.17 -18.61 -7.76
C ARG A 83 -1.24 -18.54 -8.36
N LEU A 84 -1.87 -17.37 -8.34
CA LEU A 84 -3.21 -17.20 -8.92
C LEU A 84 -3.22 -17.40 -10.43
N LEU A 85 -2.19 -16.93 -11.14
CA LEU A 85 -2.07 -17.18 -12.57
C LEU A 85 -1.85 -18.68 -12.87
N ALA A 86 -1.09 -19.39 -12.03
CA ALA A 86 -0.91 -20.83 -12.17
C ALA A 86 -2.22 -21.59 -11.95
N GLU A 87 -3.01 -21.19 -10.95
CA GLU A 87 -4.32 -21.78 -10.67
C GLU A 87 -5.32 -21.48 -11.80
N ALA A 88 -5.41 -20.22 -12.24
CA ALA A 88 -6.29 -19.82 -13.34
C ALA A 88 -6.00 -20.60 -14.64
N LYS A 89 -4.72 -20.90 -14.91
CA LYS A 89 -4.32 -21.66 -16.10
C LYS A 89 -4.81 -23.12 -16.07
N GLN A 90 -4.99 -23.72 -14.90
CA GLN A 90 -5.53 -25.09 -14.79
C GLN A 90 -7.00 -25.16 -15.18
N TYR A 91 -7.72 -24.06 -15.00
CA TYR A 91 -9.14 -23.93 -15.29
C TYR A 91 -9.43 -23.08 -16.53
N GLU A 92 -8.45 -22.93 -17.42
CA GLU A 92 -8.62 -22.23 -18.69
C GLU A 92 -9.76 -22.86 -19.51
N GLY A 93 -10.67 -22.02 -20.02
CA GLY A 93 -11.89 -22.46 -20.69
C GLY A 93 -13.12 -22.62 -19.78
N MET A 94 -13.02 -22.30 -18.49
CA MET A 94 -14.13 -22.31 -17.55
C MET A 94 -14.19 -21.01 -16.72
N ALA A 95 -15.30 -20.81 -16.01
CA ALA A 95 -15.45 -19.75 -15.02
C ALA A 95 -14.52 -20.01 -13.81
N VAL A 96 -13.61 -19.09 -13.49
CA VAL A 96 -12.57 -19.29 -12.47
C VAL A 96 -12.60 -18.26 -11.34
N THR A 97 -13.36 -17.18 -11.46
CA THR A 97 -13.28 -16.06 -10.50
C THR A 97 -13.59 -16.48 -9.07
N PHE A 98 -14.68 -17.21 -8.87
CA PHE A 98 -15.05 -17.75 -7.56
C PHE A 98 -13.96 -18.68 -7.01
N THR A 99 -13.43 -19.57 -7.84
CA THR A 99 -12.35 -20.50 -7.48
C THR A 99 -11.09 -19.75 -7.04
N LEU A 100 -10.73 -18.66 -7.71
CA LEU A 100 -9.59 -17.82 -7.31
C LEU A 100 -9.82 -17.15 -5.96
N PHE A 101 -11.05 -16.71 -5.67
CA PHE A 101 -11.36 -16.12 -4.36
C PHE A 101 -11.29 -17.17 -3.24
N GLU A 102 -11.83 -18.38 -3.47
CA GLU A 102 -11.72 -19.48 -2.51
C GLU A 102 -10.27 -19.90 -2.30
N TYR A 103 -9.48 -20.02 -3.38
CA TYR A 103 -8.07 -20.37 -3.29
C TYR A 103 -7.29 -19.41 -2.38
N ILE A 104 -7.53 -18.10 -2.50
CA ILE A 104 -6.90 -17.11 -1.62
C ILE A 104 -7.41 -17.27 -0.20
N ARG A 105 -8.70 -17.51 0.01
CA ARG A 105 -9.28 -17.67 1.35
C ARG A 105 -8.66 -18.86 2.08
N GLU A 106 -8.47 -19.98 1.39
CA GLU A 106 -7.87 -21.20 1.94
C GLU A 106 -6.37 -21.05 2.21
N ASN A 107 -5.65 -20.33 1.33
CA ASN A 107 -4.20 -20.18 1.39
C ASN A 107 -3.75 -18.82 1.95
N PHE A 108 -4.65 -18.05 2.59
CA PHE A 108 -4.40 -16.65 2.95
C PHE A 108 -3.16 -16.50 3.84
N GLU A 109 -3.04 -17.35 4.86
CA GLU A 109 -1.91 -17.31 5.80
C GLU A 109 -0.57 -17.59 5.11
N ASP A 110 -0.56 -18.55 4.17
CA ASP A 110 0.63 -18.93 3.42
C ASP A 110 1.04 -17.89 2.37
N LEU A 111 0.07 -17.20 1.79
CA LEU A 111 0.29 -16.13 0.82
C LEU A 111 0.90 -14.90 1.47
N VAL A 112 0.54 -14.63 2.74
CA VAL A 112 0.95 -13.42 3.45
C VAL A 112 2.03 -13.69 4.52
N LYS A 113 2.56 -14.93 4.60
CA LYS A 113 3.60 -15.31 5.57
C LYS A 113 4.88 -14.47 5.49
N ASP A 114 5.25 -14.05 4.28
CA ASP A 114 6.45 -13.25 4.01
C ASP A 114 6.23 -11.76 4.26
N GLN A 115 4.99 -11.35 4.57
CA GLN A 115 4.66 -9.97 4.91
C GLN A 115 5.12 -9.69 6.34
N VAL A 116 6.09 -8.79 6.46
CA VAL A 116 6.57 -8.29 7.75
C VAL A 116 5.62 -7.17 8.21
N GLU A 117 5.27 -7.15 9.50
CA GLU A 117 4.59 -6.00 10.12
C GLU A 117 5.54 -4.80 10.08
N ILE A 118 5.50 -4.04 8.98
CA ILE A 118 6.19 -2.75 8.93
C ILE A 118 5.31 -1.77 9.71
N TYR A 119 5.57 -1.64 11.00
CA TYR A 119 5.07 -0.51 11.78
C TYR A 119 5.52 0.76 11.06
N GLU A 120 4.57 1.62 10.70
CA GLU A 120 4.78 2.84 9.93
C GLU A 120 5.98 3.65 10.44
N THR A 121 7.12 3.45 9.79
CA THR A 121 8.23 4.39 9.73
C THR A 121 8.87 4.12 8.40
N ASP A 122 8.28 4.66 7.33
CA ASP A 122 8.98 5.08 6.12
C ASP A 122 7.95 5.64 5.13
N ASN A 123 7.42 6.81 5.44
CA ASN A 123 7.28 7.81 4.38
C ASN A 123 8.71 8.12 3.90
N TYR A 124 8.93 8.14 2.59
CA TYR A 124 10.18 8.52 1.89
C TYR A 124 11.27 7.45 1.69
N LYS A 125 11.01 6.44 0.85
CA LYS A 125 12.07 5.81 0.03
C LYS A 125 11.58 5.47 -1.38
N GLU A 126 11.22 6.50 -2.14
CA GLU A 126 11.04 6.37 -3.59
C GLU A 126 11.50 7.66 -4.27
N LEU A 127 12.82 7.86 -4.28
CA LEU A 127 13.55 8.87 -5.06
C LEU A 127 15.04 8.57 -4.85
N ASN A 128 15.55 7.55 -5.52
CA ASN A 128 16.96 7.39 -5.88
C ASN A 128 17.10 6.10 -6.70
N ASP A 129 16.51 6.10 -7.89
CA ASP A 129 16.99 5.20 -8.93
C ASP A 129 16.95 5.93 -10.26
N SER A 130 17.95 6.80 -10.45
CA SER A 130 18.34 7.35 -11.74
C SER A 130 19.72 8.00 -11.61
N ASN A 131 20.68 7.34 -12.26
CA ASN A 131 21.83 7.92 -12.95
C ASN A 131 23.26 7.67 -12.39
N SER A 132 23.94 6.77 -13.12
CA SER A 132 25.30 6.86 -13.67
C SER A 132 26.53 6.72 -12.77
N GLU A 133 27.14 5.54 -12.88
CA GLU A 133 28.55 5.25 -13.22
C GLU A 133 29.67 6.18 -12.68
N THR A 134 30.64 5.61 -11.95
CA THR A 134 32.05 5.44 -12.39
C THR A 134 32.98 5.16 -11.18
N THR A 135 33.52 3.92 -11.10
CA THR A 135 34.81 3.47 -10.49
C THR A 135 35.02 3.71 -8.97
N LYS A 136 35.50 2.81 -8.10
CA LYS A 136 36.59 1.82 -8.15
C LYS A 136 36.41 0.77 -7.03
N GLU A 137 37.06 -0.36 -7.23
CA GLU A 137 37.26 -1.51 -6.34
C GLU A 137 37.82 -1.10 -4.96
N ASP A 138 37.29 -1.65 -3.86
CA ASP A 138 37.90 -2.75 -3.08
C ASP A 138 37.35 -2.87 -1.63
N GLU A 139 37.38 -4.11 -1.17
CA GLU A 139 37.32 -4.63 0.21
C GLU A 139 35.97 -4.83 0.95
N VAL A 140 35.63 -6.11 0.97
CA VAL A 140 34.85 -6.87 1.96
C VAL A 140 35.18 -6.47 3.40
N GLN A 141 34.18 -6.06 4.19
CA GLN A 141 34.06 -6.44 5.61
C GLN A 141 32.59 -6.57 6.03
N GLU A 142 32.24 -7.81 6.33
CA GLU A 142 31.07 -8.24 7.07
C GLU A 142 31.16 -7.69 8.51
N ILE A 143 30.23 -6.81 8.89
CA ILE A 143 30.01 -6.43 10.29
C ILE A 143 28.52 -6.38 10.59
N THR A 144 28.13 -7.38 11.36
CA THR A 144 26.94 -7.51 12.17
C THR A 144 26.63 -6.26 13.00
N GLY A 145 25.33 -5.95 13.13
CA GLY A 145 24.77 -5.28 14.32
C GLY A 145 24.55 -3.76 14.23
N GLU A 146 23.33 -3.36 14.57
CA GLU A 146 22.84 -2.01 14.87
C GLU A 146 22.70 -1.02 13.72
N VAL A 147 21.45 -0.89 13.26
CA VAL A 147 20.92 0.25 12.53
C VAL A 147 21.10 1.52 13.36
N LYS A 148 22.23 2.21 13.18
CA LYS A 148 22.41 3.58 13.65
C LYS A 148 21.42 4.46 12.91
N LYS A 149 20.37 4.90 13.60
CA LYS A 149 19.48 5.98 13.15
C LYS A 149 20.37 7.16 12.76
N MET A 150 20.44 7.49 11.46
CA MET A 150 21.16 8.67 10.97
C MET A 150 20.48 9.91 11.54
N GLN A 151 20.95 10.36 12.72
CA GLN A 151 20.50 11.63 13.27
C GLN A 151 21.13 12.75 12.44
N MET A 152 20.27 13.55 11.81
CA MET A 152 20.68 14.74 11.07
C MET A 152 21.60 15.61 11.94
N THR A 153 22.72 16.02 11.36
CA THR A 153 23.69 16.88 12.05
C THR A 153 23.06 18.23 12.40
N LYS A 154 23.55 18.87 13.47
CA LYS A 154 23.04 20.18 13.94
C LYS A 154 22.99 21.24 12.82
N ALA A 155 23.96 21.19 11.90
CA ALA A 155 24.02 22.08 10.75
C ALA A 155 22.90 21.81 9.73
N GLN A 156 22.57 20.54 9.46
CA GLN A 156 21.49 20.19 8.55
C GLN A 156 20.11 20.60 9.10
N LYS A 157 19.87 20.40 10.41
CA LYS A 157 18.63 20.85 11.06
C LYS A 157 18.44 22.37 10.95
N ARG A 158 19.52 23.14 11.07
CA ARG A 158 19.47 24.60 10.96
C ARG A 158 19.14 25.08 9.54
N ARG A 159 19.68 24.41 8.52
CA ARG A 159 19.37 24.74 7.11
C ARG A 159 17.91 24.47 6.73
N MET A 160 17.33 23.40 7.27
CA MET A 160 15.91 23.09 7.04
C MET A 160 15.00 24.15 7.68
N TRP A 161 15.36 24.64 8.87
CA TRP A 161 14.63 25.73 9.53
C TRP A 161 14.65 27.01 8.69
N ASP A 162 15.81 27.41 8.16
CA ASP A 162 15.96 28.62 7.34
C ASP A 162 15.18 28.57 6.00
N HIS A 163 14.84 27.37 5.51
CA HIS A 163 14.10 27.20 4.26
C HIS A 163 12.57 27.28 4.41
N THR A 164 12.05 27.33 5.65
CA THR A 164 10.61 27.42 5.87
C THR A 164 10.13 28.85 5.59
N VAL A 165 9.02 28.96 4.86
CA VAL A 165 8.41 30.20 4.33
C VAL A 165 8.23 31.34 5.34
N ALA A 166 8.22 31.04 6.64
CA ALA A 166 8.17 32.01 7.73
C ALA A 166 9.28 33.07 7.66
N SER A 167 10.49 32.71 7.19
CA SER A 167 11.62 33.66 7.10
C SER A 167 11.54 34.62 5.91
N LYS A 168 10.75 34.33 4.87
CA LYS A 168 10.64 35.17 3.65
C LYS A 168 9.45 36.12 3.63
N PHE A 169 8.36 35.79 4.34
CA PHE A 169 7.10 36.54 4.27
C PHE A 169 6.81 37.42 5.50
N GLY A 170 7.69 37.46 6.51
CA GLY A 170 7.48 38.27 7.72
C GLY A 170 6.29 37.81 8.57
N GLU A 171 5.63 36.72 8.19
CA GLU A 171 4.61 36.05 8.99
C GLU A 171 5.28 35.38 10.18
N LYS A 172 5.04 35.94 11.36
CA LYS A 172 5.50 35.37 12.63
C LYS A 172 4.68 34.12 12.92
N GLU A 173 5.37 33.05 13.28
CA GLU A 173 4.72 31.78 13.62
C GLU A 173 3.70 31.94 14.76
N ARG A 174 2.66 31.10 14.75
CA ARG A 174 1.69 31.05 15.86
C ARG A 174 2.44 30.76 17.16
N GLY A 175 2.23 31.61 18.18
CA GLY A 175 2.94 31.50 19.45
C GLY A 175 4.22 32.32 19.55
N TRP A 176 4.60 33.11 18.52
CA TRP A 176 5.74 34.04 18.61
C TRP A 176 5.62 35.04 19.76
N ASN A 177 4.39 35.42 20.12
CA ASN A 177 4.07 36.33 21.22
C ASN A 177 3.49 35.61 22.45
N TRP A 178 3.98 34.41 22.77
CA TRP A 178 3.54 33.76 23.99
C TRP A 178 3.86 34.64 25.21
N VAL A 179 2.86 34.82 26.07
CA VAL A 179 2.97 35.60 27.30
C VAL A 179 2.83 34.62 28.45
N ASP A 180 3.80 34.65 29.38
CA ASP A 180 3.67 33.94 30.65
C ASP A 180 2.62 34.66 31.51
N ILE A 181 1.45 34.03 31.63
CA ILE A 181 0.28 34.60 32.31
C ILE A 181 0.59 34.84 33.81
N ILE A 182 1.38 33.97 34.45
CA ILE A 182 1.71 34.12 35.88
C ILE A 182 2.59 35.35 36.09
N LYS A 183 3.61 35.52 35.23
CA LYS A 183 4.50 36.68 35.25
C LYS A 183 3.78 37.98 34.86
N HIS A 184 2.82 37.91 33.93
CA HIS A 184 2.03 39.07 33.51
C HIS A 184 1.06 39.54 34.61
N LEU A 185 0.42 38.59 35.30
CA LEU A 185 -0.49 38.87 36.43
C LEU A 185 0.26 39.35 37.67
N SER A 186 1.50 38.89 37.90
CA SER A 186 2.31 39.40 39.02
C SER A 186 2.71 40.86 38.83
N GLN A 187 3.02 41.29 37.59
CA GLN A 187 3.37 42.68 37.27
C GLN A 187 2.17 43.64 37.31
N THR A 188 0.96 43.14 37.07
CA THR A 188 -0.27 43.97 37.11
C THR A 188 -0.85 44.10 38.51
N ARG A 189 -0.39 43.31 39.48
CA ARG A 189 -0.82 43.35 40.89
C ARG A 189 -0.21 44.50 41.70
N ASP A 190 0.90 45.07 41.23
CA ASP A 190 1.62 46.15 41.94
C ASP A 190 1.24 47.55 41.43
N ASN A 191 0.20 47.68 40.60
CA ASN A 191 -0.28 48.95 40.01
C ASN A 191 -1.65 49.42 40.57
N ASP A 192 -1.99 49.04 41.81
CA ASP A 192 -3.14 49.56 42.56
C ASP A 192 -2.69 50.15 43.91
#